data_AF-A0A3M1WVP3-F1
#
_entry.id   AF-A0A3M1WVP3-F1
#
_cell.length_a   1.000
_cell.length_b   1.000
_cell.length_c   1.000
_cell.angle_alpha   90.00
_cell.angle_beta   90.00
_cell.angle_gamma   90.00
#
_symmetry.space_group_name_H-M   'P 1'
#
loop_
_entity.id
_entity.type
_entity.pdbx_description
1 polymer ?
#
loop_
_entity_poly.entity_id
_entity_poly.type
_entity_poly.pdbx_seq_one_letter_code
_entity_poly.pdbx_strand_id
1 'polypeptide(L)'
;MLPAGVQGQATTVSILPGYTHRAYYSLDNGLVKTAPDDGWDLAFQLTGFAAGIRAHHPQGVRVHKVPGFGIADWALVDTAGMTAWPELHNEAARWDLGALNQGIDTANAFDLGWGIYNP
;
A
#
# COMPACT_ATOMS: atom_id res chain seq x y z
N MET A 1 24.04 -23.51 -39.09
CA MET A 1 22.97 -22.49 -39.23
C MET A 1 22.51 -22.18 -37.82
N LEU A 2 22.81 -21.00 -37.28
CA LEU A 2 22.36 -20.60 -35.93
C LEU A 2 20.87 -20.23 -36.00
N PRO A 3 20.04 -20.56 -35.00
CA PRO A 3 18.61 -20.25 -35.05
C PRO A 3 18.40 -18.73 -35.01
N ALA A 4 17.39 -18.26 -35.76
CA ALA A 4 17.00 -16.87 -35.86
C ALA A 4 16.83 -16.22 -34.48
N GLY A 5 17.44 -15.05 -34.31
CA GLY A 5 17.54 -14.35 -33.04
C GLY A 5 16.18 -13.98 -32.45
N VAL A 6 16.03 -14.22 -31.15
CA VAL A 6 15.00 -13.58 -30.34
C VAL A 6 15.19 -12.07 -30.46
N GLN A 7 14.28 -11.41 -31.17
CA GLN A 7 14.24 -9.95 -31.23
C GLN A 7 13.51 -9.48 -29.97
N GLY A 8 14.19 -8.73 -29.10
CA GLY A 8 13.55 -8.09 -27.95
C GLY A 8 12.54 -7.05 -28.43
N GLN A 9 11.30 -7.09 -27.93
CA GLN A 9 10.31 -6.06 -28.20
C GLN A 9 10.50 -4.89 -27.23
N ALA A 10 10.85 -3.71 -27.75
CA ALA A 10 10.88 -2.48 -26.96
C ALA A 10 9.49 -1.85 -26.92
N THR A 11 9.04 -1.45 -25.74
CA THR A 11 7.77 -0.75 -25.53
C THR A 11 7.97 0.43 -24.59
N THR A 12 7.21 1.51 -24.79
CA THR A 12 7.24 2.68 -23.93
C THR A 12 5.91 2.80 -23.20
N VAL A 13 5.96 2.87 -21.87
CA VAL A 13 4.80 3.11 -21.02
C VAL A 13 4.94 4.51 -20.42
N SER A 14 3.98 5.39 -20.71
CA SER A 14 3.96 6.76 -20.18
C SER A 14 3.06 6.86 -18.96
N ILE A 15 3.52 7.61 -17.96
CA ILE A 15 2.76 8.00 -16.75
C ILE A 15 2.50 9.52 -16.69
N LEU A 16 2.64 10.18 -17.85
CA LEU A 16 2.55 11.63 -18.08
C LEU A 16 3.58 12.47 -17.29
N PRO A 17 3.84 13.72 -17.73
CA PRO A 17 4.67 14.64 -16.97
C PRO A 17 4.14 14.83 -15.54
N GLY A 18 5.06 14.89 -14.58
CA GLY A 18 4.71 15.05 -13.16
C GLY A 18 4.10 13.80 -12.51
N TYR A 19 4.18 12.63 -13.15
CA TYR A 19 3.67 11.35 -12.61
C TYR A 19 2.18 11.38 -12.27
N THR A 20 1.41 12.16 -13.02
CA THR A 20 -0.02 12.39 -12.73
C THR A 20 -0.89 11.16 -12.97
N HIS A 21 -0.34 10.11 -13.59
CA HIS A 21 -1.06 8.89 -13.92
C HIS A 21 -0.27 7.65 -13.50
N ARG A 22 -0.98 6.56 -13.27
CA ARG A 22 -0.42 5.21 -13.21
C ARG A 22 -0.77 4.43 -14.46
N ALA A 23 0.14 3.55 -14.84
CA ALA A 23 -0.04 2.61 -15.94
C ALA A 23 0.05 1.18 -15.43
N TYR A 24 -0.93 0.37 -15.77
CA TYR A 24 -0.99 -1.06 -15.47
C TYR A 24 -0.63 -1.81 -16.73
N TYR A 25 0.56 -2.42 -16.75
CA TYR A 25 1.11 -3.13 -17.90
C TYR A 25 1.21 -4.62 -17.62
N SER A 26 0.77 -5.43 -18.57
CA SER A 26 0.88 -6.89 -18.57
C SER A 26 1.87 -7.30 -19.67
N LEU A 27 2.78 -8.22 -19.38
CA LEU A 27 3.73 -8.69 -20.39
C LEU A 27 3.04 -9.43 -21.55
N ASP A 28 1.91 -10.08 -21.27
CA ASP A 28 1.13 -10.80 -22.29
C ASP A 28 0.16 -9.88 -23.04
N ASN A 29 -0.40 -8.87 -22.34
CA ASN A 29 -1.50 -8.06 -22.86
C ASN A 29 -1.13 -6.59 -23.18
N GLY A 30 0.11 -6.18 -22.91
CA GLY A 30 0.54 -4.79 -23.07
C GLY A 30 -0.04 -3.84 -22.02
N LEU A 31 -0.26 -2.57 -22.40
CA LEU A 31 -0.88 -1.57 -21.53
C LEU A 31 -2.37 -1.91 -21.32
N VAL A 32 -2.71 -2.35 -20.11
CA VAL A 32 -4.07 -2.77 -19.73
C VAL A 32 -4.93 -1.57 -19.36
N LYS A 33 -4.36 -0.62 -18.60
CA LYS A 33 -5.09 0.54 -18.08
C LYS A 33 -4.16 1.69 -17.76
N THR A 34 -4.66 2.91 -17.91
CA THR A 34 -4.13 4.10 -17.23
C THR A 34 -5.19 4.68 -16.31
N ALA A 35 -4.77 5.30 -15.22
CA ALA A 35 -5.65 6.01 -14.30
C ALA A 35 -4.92 7.20 -13.69
N PRO A 36 -5.62 8.29 -13.33
CA PRO A 36 -5.05 9.35 -12.50
C PRO A 36 -4.44 8.76 -11.21
N ASP A 37 -3.28 9.28 -10.80
CA ASP A 37 -2.59 8.81 -9.60
C ASP A 37 -3.22 9.38 -8.31
N ASP A 38 -4.07 10.40 -8.40
CA ASP A 38 -4.81 10.98 -7.29
C ASP A 38 -6.09 10.21 -6.91
N GLY A 39 -6.45 9.17 -7.66
CA GLY A 39 -7.71 8.43 -7.49
C GLY A 39 -7.73 7.36 -6.39
N TRP A 40 -6.76 7.33 -5.47
CA TRP A 40 -6.68 6.30 -4.42
C TRP A 40 -5.96 6.78 -3.15
N ASP A 41 -6.47 6.33 -2.00
CA ASP A 41 -5.83 6.58 -0.70
C ASP A 41 -5.18 5.33 -0.11
N LEU A 42 -5.81 4.17 -0.31
CA LEU A 42 -5.39 2.89 0.25
C LEU A 42 -5.21 1.82 -0.84
N ALA A 43 -4.21 0.96 -0.65
CA ALA A 43 -4.00 -0.22 -1.48
C ALA A 43 -3.98 -1.47 -0.59
N PHE A 44 -4.66 -2.51 -1.06
CA PHE A 44 -4.80 -3.78 -0.36
C PHE A 44 -3.99 -4.86 -1.07
N GLN A 45 -3.12 -5.52 -0.34
CA GLN A 45 -2.47 -6.75 -0.77
C GLN A 45 -3.10 -7.91 0.00
N LEU A 46 -3.68 -8.86 -0.73
CA LEU A 46 -4.30 -10.05 -0.18
C LEU A 46 -3.68 -11.25 -0.90
N THR A 47 -2.74 -11.93 -0.25
CA THR A 47 -2.09 -13.13 -0.82
C THR A 47 -1.81 -14.12 0.29
N GLY A 48 -2.47 -15.27 0.24
CA GLY A 48 -2.43 -16.25 1.34
C GLY A 48 -2.94 -15.63 2.65
N PHE A 49 -2.15 -15.75 3.71
CA PHE A 49 -2.45 -15.16 5.03
C PHE A 49 -1.98 -13.70 5.19
N ALA A 50 -1.25 -13.16 4.20
CA ALA A 50 -0.82 -11.77 4.24
C ALA A 50 -1.97 -10.85 3.82
N ALA A 51 -2.23 -9.83 4.65
CA ALA A 51 -3.23 -8.80 4.42
C ALA A 51 -2.65 -7.41 4.71
N GLY A 52 -1.85 -6.92 3.76
CA GLY A 52 -1.19 -5.61 3.82
C GLY A 52 -2.13 -4.48 3.40
N ILE A 53 -2.21 -3.41 4.19
CA ILE A 53 -2.93 -2.17 3.83
C ILE A 53 -1.95 -1.00 3.78
N ARG A 54 -1.67 -0.54 2.56
CA ARG A 54 -0.71 0.54 2.27
C ARG A 54 -1.44 1.86 2.05
N ALA A 55 -0.83 2.97 2.46
CA ALA A 55 -1.35 4.33 2.27
C ALA A 55 -0.63 5.07 1.12
N HIS A 56 -1.34 5.94 0.40
CA HIS A 56 -0.77 6.73 -0.68
C HIS A 56 -0.01 7.98 -0.16
N HIS A 57 1.12 7.77 0.50
CA HIS A 57 1.89 8.87 1.11
C HIS A 57 2.29 10.00 0.15
N PRO A 58 2.73 9.74 -1.10
CA PRO A 58 3.02 10.77 -2.10
C PRO A 58 1.87 11.74 -2.37
N GLN A 59 0.61 11.28 -2.29
CA GLN A 59 -0.57 12.13 -2.51
C GLN A 59 -0.99 12.91 -1.26
N GLY A 60 -0.41 12.61 -0.10
CA GLY A 60 -0.67 13.33 1.16
C GLY A 60 -1.40 12.49 2.20
N VAL A 61 -1.72 11.22 1.94
CA VAL A 61 -2.30 10.34 2.95
C VAL A 61 -1.31 10.10 4.08
N ARG A 62 -1.76 10.36 5.31
CA ARG A 62 -0.98 10.17 6.55
C ARG A 62 -1.76 9.25 7.48
N VAL A 63 -1.06 8.32 8.10
CA VAL A 63 -1.65 7.34 9.02
C VAL A 63 -1.01 7.59 10.37
N HIS A 64 -1.80 7.83 11.40
CA HIS A 64 -1.29 8.06 12.75
C HIS A 64 -1.90 7.05 13.72
N LYS A 65 -1.09 6.56 14.66
CA LYS A 65 -1.59 5.77 15.79
C LYS A 65 -2.10 6.72 16.87
N VAL A 66 -3.38 6.59 17.22
CA VAL A 66 -3.97 7.36 18.33
C VAL A 66 -3.32 6.91 19.66
N PRO A 67 -2.67 7.81 20.42
CA PRO A 67 -1.98 7.42 21.66
C PRO A 67 -2.96 7.15 22.80
N GLY A 68 -2.74 6.07 23.55
CA GLY A 68 -3.44 5.83 24.83
C GLY A 68 -4.90 5.38 24.71
N PHE A 69 -5.40 5.14 23.50
CA PHE A 69 -6.78 4.70 23.26
C PHE A 69 -6.83 3.30 22.63
N GLY A 70 -7.84 2.53 23.03
CA GLY A 70 -8.21 1.26 22.41
C GLY A 70 -9.52 1.36 21.63
N ILE A 71 -9.97 0.22 21.07
CA ILE A 71 -11.23 0.14 20.30
C ILE A 71 -12.44 0.59 21.14
N ALA A 72 -12.46 0.27 22.43
CA ALA A 72 -13.54 0.65 23.35
C ALA A 72 -13.68 2.17 23.52
N ASP A 73 -12.61 2.92 23.25
CA ASP A 73 -12.55 4.36 23.44
C ASP A 73 -12.79 5.15 22.15
N TRP A 74 -13.20 4.50 21.06
CA TRP A 74 -13.33 5.13 19.73
C TRP A 74 -14.17 6.42 19.75
N ALA A 75 -15.23 6.46 20.56
CA ALA A 75 -16.09 7.63 20.69
C ALA A 75 -15.43 8.83 21.40
N LEU A 76 -14.31 8.61 22.09
CA LEU A 76 -13.53 9.63 22.80
C LEU A 76 -12.37 10.18 21.96
N VAL A 77 -12.06 9.54 20.83
CA VAL A 77 -10.96 9.97 19.96
C VAL A 77 -11.32 11.29 19.29
N ASP A 78 -10.43 12.28 19.41
CA ASP A 78 -10.43 13.51 18.62
C ASP A 78 -9.07 13.66 17.93
N THR A 79 -8.92 14.65 17.04
CA THR A 79 -7.66 14.92 16.34
C THR A 79 -6.80 15.98 17.03
N ALA A 80 -7.10 16.35 18.28
CA ALA A 80 -6.35 17.37 18.99
C ALA A 80 -4.91 16.88 19.25
N GLY A 81 -3.94 17.68 18.83
CA GLY A 81 -2.51 17.33 18.97
C GLY A 81 -2.03 16.20 18.05
N MET A 82 -2.79 15.85 16.99
CA MET A 82 -2.40 14.79 16.04
C MET A 82 -1.01 14.99 15.42
N THR A 83 -0.52 16.23 15.32
CA THR A 83 0.84 16.54 14.84
C THR A 83 1.95 15.94 15.71
N ALA A 84 1.66 15.56 16.95
CA ALA A 84 2.58 14.87 17.85
C ALA A 84 2.37 13.35 17.88
N TRP A 85 1.35 12.82 17.20
CA TRP A 85 1.09 11.39 17.19
C TRP A 85 2.10 10.65 16.29
N PRO A 86 2.51 9.42 16.64
CA PRO A 86 3.36 8.62 15.78
C PRO A 86 2.73 8.39 14.42
N GLU A 87 3.39 8.86 13.35
CA GLU A 87 3.03 8.52 11.98
C GLU A 87 3.51 7.11 11.65
N LEU A 88 2.65 6.35 10.98
CA LEU A 88 2.92 4.99 10.52
C LEU A 88 3.15 5.03 9.01
N HIS A 89 4.25 4.43 8.58
CA HIS A 89 4.65 4.41 7.17
C HIS A 89 4.52 3.02 6.57
N ASN A 90 4.26 2.97 5.26
CA ASN A 90 4.42 1.74 4.50
C ASN A 90 5.84 1.21 4.62
N GLU A 91 6.00 -0.10 4.76
CA GLU A 91 7.35 -0.65 4.78
C GLU A 91 7.98 -0.62 3.38
N ALA A 92 9.25 -0.23 3.33
CA ALA A 92 10.00 -0.01 2.10
C ALA A 92 10.47 -1.34 1.46
N ALA A 93 10.86 -2.31 2.28
CA ALA A 93 11.38 -3.60 1.83
C ALA A 93 10.30 -4.69 1.68
N ARG A 94 9.09 -4.46 2.20
CA ARG A 94 8.03 -5.46 2.29
C ARG A 94 6.69 -4.90 1.83
N TRP A 95 6.10 -5.56 0.84
CA TRP A 95 4.83 -5.12 0.26
C TRP A 95 3.62 -5.52 1.12
N ASP A 96 3.74 -6.65 1.82
CA ASP A 96 2.75 -7.21 2.76
C ASP A 96 2.64 -6.44 4.08
N LEU A 97 3.55 -5.49 4.33
CA LEU A 97 3.53 -4.61 5.49
C LEU A 97 3.28 -3.16 5.05
N GLY A 98 2.03 -2.73 5.11
CA GLY A 98 1.64 -1.35 4.87
C GLY A 98 1.61 -0.50 6.14
N ALA A 99 1.24 0.78 6.00
CA ALA A 99 1.16 1.71 7.11
C ALA A 99 0.23 1.23 8.23
N LEU A 100 -0.88 0.57 7.89
CA LEU A 100 -1.83 0.06 8.90
C LEU A 100 -1.37 -1.27 9.53
N ASN A 101 -0.31 -1.90 9.01
CA ASN A 101 0.26 -3.12 9.58
C ASN A 101 1.36 -2.82 10.63
N GLN A 102 1.75 -1.56 10.82
CA GLN A 102 2.85 -1.19 11.74
C GLN A 102 2.50 -1.44 13.22
N GLY A 103 1.24 -1.75 13.53
CA GLY A 103 0.76 -2.10 14.87
C GLY A 103 0.84 -3.57 15.24
N ILE A 104 1.41 -4.46 14.40
CA ILE A 104 1.44 -5.92 14.62
C ILE A 104 2.04 -6.28 15.98
N ASP A 105 1.32 -7.10 16.75
CA ASP A 105 1.90 -7.91 17.82
C ASP A 105 2.59 -9.15 17.24
N THR A 106 3.92 -9.16 17.25
CA THR A 106 4.72 -10.28 16.71
C THR A 106 4.63 -11.56 17.54
N ALA A 107 4.05 -11.50 18.75
CA ALA A 107 3.74 -12.69 19.55
C ALA A 107 2.44 -13.40 19.11
N ASN A 108 1.57 -12.71 18.35
CA ASN A 108 0.33 -13.26 17.83
C ASN A 108 0.42 -13.42 16.30
N ALA A 109 0.57 -14.67 15.84
CA ALA A 109 0.67 -14.97 14.41
C ALA A 109 -0.58 -14.59 13.58
N PHE A 110 -1.71 -14.29 14.24
CA PHE A 110 -2.94 -13.85 13.59
C PHE A 110 -3.13 -12.32 13.64
N ASP A 111 -2.26 -11.58 14.31
CA ASP A 111 -2.34 -10.12 14.34
C ASP A 111 -1.77 -9.51 13.06
N LEU A 112 -2.60 -8.75 12.35
CA LEU A 112 -2.25 -8.04 11.12
C LEU A 112 -1.90 -6.57 11.38
N GLY A 113 -1.96 -6.11 12.64
CA GLY A 113 -1.71 -4.75 13.11
C GLY A 113 -2.94 -3.85 13.05
N TRP A 114 -3.82 -4.08 12.08
CA TRP A 114 -5.12 -3.41 11.95
C TRP A 114 -6.30 -4.28 12.39
N GLY A 115 -6.05 -5.54 12.73
CA GLY A 115 -7.06 -6.50 13.16
C GLY A 115 -6.46 -7.88 13.41
N ILE A 116 -7.22 -8.72 14.11
CA ILE A 116 -6.86 -10.12 14.36
C ILE A 116 -7.60 -10.99 13.34
N TYR A 117 -6.86 -11.75 12.56
CA TYR A 117 -7.42 -12.74 11.63
C TYR A 117 -8.14 -13.85 12.42
N ASN A 118 -9.40 -14.12 12.05
CA ASN A 118 -10.20 -15.21 12.59
C ASN A 118 -10.46 -16.24 11.48
N PRO A 119 -9.77 -17.40 11.48
CA PRO A 119 -9.90 -18.44 10.46
C PRO A 119 -11.27 -19.13 10.41
#